data_AF-A0A9Q0KJB0-F1
#
_entry.id   AF-A0A9Q0KJB0-F1
#
_cell.length_a   1.000
_cell.length_b   1.000
_cell.length_c   1.000
_cell.angle_alpha   90.00
_cell.angle_beta   90.00
_cell.angle_gamma   90.00
#
_symmetry.space_group_name_H-M   'P 1'
#
loop_
_entity.id
_entity.type
_entity.pdbx_description
1 polymer ?
#
loop_
_entity_poly.entity_id
_entity_poly.type
_entity_poly.pdbx_seq_one_letter_code
_entity_poly.pdbx_strand_id
1 'polypeptide(L)'
;MVQPLLDMGARYAPSPLKVAAYLDVVFSIVGYPFDVQFVLIGSSRALQGLLPRRHLVDMTTSDPSLAVELKMREQLQNDLPRDFESSPFLGRLRQPSLLLYQRSVIKLQKVKLGF
;
A
#
# COMPACT_ATOMS: atom_id res chain seq x y z
N MET A 1 -10.82 -2.66 25.17
CA MET A 1 -11.39 -3.71 24.29
C MET A 1 -10.34 -4.49 23.49
N VAL A 2 -9.03 -4.46 23.83
CA VAL A 2 -7.99 -5.28 23.15
C VAL A 2 -7.51 -6.48 23.98
N GLN A 3 -7.71 -6.45 25.31
CA GLN A 3 -7.19 -7.46 26.24
C GLN A 3 -7.49 -8.91 25.86
N PRO A 4 -8.72 -9.30 25.44
CA PRO A 4 -9.00 -10.69 25.10
C PRO A 4 -8.12 -11.25 23.96
N LEU A 5 -7.74 -10.40 23.00
CA LEU A 5 -6.86 -10.81 21.89
C LEU A 5 -5.41 -10.95 22.37
N LEU A 6 -4.96 -10.05 23.27
CA LEU A 6 -3.62 -10.12 23.86
C LEU A 6 -3.46 -11.38 24.71
N ASP A 7 -4.50 -11.75 25.47
CA ASP A 7 -4.51 -12.97 26.29
C ASP A 7 -4.41 -14.24 25.41
N MET A 8 -4.90 -14.19 24.17
CA MET A 8 -4.73 -15.24 23.16
C MET A 8 -3.39 -15.16 22.39
N GLY A 9 -2.50 -14.23 22.74
CA GLY A 9 -1.17 -14.10 22.16
C GLY A 9 -1.04 -13.12 20.99
N ALA A 10 -2.09 -12.32 20.71
CA ALA A 10 -1.97 -11.24 19.72
C ALA A 10 -0.97 -10.17 20.19
N ARG A 11 -0.34 -9.50 19.22
CA ARG A 11 0.57 -8.37 19.50
C ARG A 11 -0.10 -7.07 19.10
N TYR A 12 -0.19 -6.13 20.02
CA TYR A 12 -0.70 -4.80 19.74
C TYR A 12 0.33 -3.97 18.96
N ALA A 13 -0.15 -3.19 17.98
CA ALA A 13 0.61 -2.16 17.31
C ALA A 13 -0.18 -0.83 17.37
N PRO A 14 0.49 0.31 17.55
CA PRO A 14 -0.20 1.59 17.74
C PRO A 14 -0.66 2.22 16.41
N SER A 15 -0.39 1.60 15.26
CA SER A 15 -0.91 2.06 13.96
C SER A 15 -0.93 0.95 12.90
N PRO A 16 -1.81 1.04 11.88
CA PRO A 16 -1.84 0.12 10.74
C PRO A 16 -0.50 0.05 9.97
N LEU A 17 0.22 1.16 9.88
CA LEU A 17 1.56 1.19 9.28
C LEU A 17 2.53 0.28 10.03
N LYS A 18 2.53 0.32 11.37
CA LYS A 18 3.43 -0.52 12.17
C LYS A 18 3.05 -1.99 12.12
N VAL A 19 1.78 -2.32 11.89
CA VAL A 19 1.34 -3.68 11.59
C VAL A 19 1.97 -4.14 10.27
N ALA A 20 1.82 -3.36 9.21
CA ALA A 20 2.28 -3.73 7.87
C ALA A 20 3.80 -3.82 7.70
N ALA A 21 4.56 -3.03 8.46
CA ALA A 21 6.03 -2.98 8.38
C ALA A 21 6.73 -4.33 8.59
N TYR A 22 6.12 -5.26 9.33
CA TYR A 22 6.77 -6.50 9.73
C TYR A 22 6.03 -7.77 9.28
N LEU A 23 4.85 -7.65 8.68
CA LEU A 23 4.01 -8.80 8.31
C LEU A 23 4.00 -9.02 6.81
N ASP A 24 4.04 -10.27 6.38
CA ASP A 24 4.00 -10.62 4.95
C ASP A 24 2.58 -10.56 4.37
N VAL A 25 1.57 -10.74 5.21
CA VAL A 25 0.16 -10.60 4.86
C VAL A 25 -0.55 -9.80 5.93
N VAL A 26 -1.30 -8.79 5.52
CA VAL A 26 -2.08 -7.91 6.39
C VAL A 26 -3.55 -8.03 6.00
N PHE A 27 -4.40 -8.34 6.97
CA PHE A 27 -5.86 -8.34 6.79
C PHE A 27 -6.44 -7.05 7.39
N SER A 28 -7.45 -6.49 6.73
CA SER A 28 -8.26 -5.39 7.25
C SER A 28 -9.74 -5.68 7.18
N ILE A 29 -10.46 -5.23 8.21
CA ILE A 29 -11.92 -5.19 8.24
C ILE A 29 -12.32 -3.93 9.02
N VAL A 30 -12.84 -2.93 8.32
CA VAL A 30 -13.23 -1.64 8.91
C VAL A 30 -14.73 -1.44 8.85
N GLY A 31 -15.23 -0.43 9.59
CA GLY A 31 -16.67 -0.24 9.77
C GLY A 31 -17.39 0.24 8.52
N TYR A 32 -16.73 1.07 7.70
CA TYR A 32 -17.33 1.66 6.51
C TYR A 32 -16.39 1.73 5.31
N PRO A 33 -16.92 1.80 4.07
CA PRO A 33 -16.10 1.94 2.86
C PRO A 33 -15.15 3.15 2.88
N PHE A 34 -15.54 4.26 3.52
CA PHE A 34 -14.66 5.44 3.61
C PHE A 34 -13.46 5.19 4.53
N ASP A 35 -13.61 4.35 5.56
CA ASP A 35 -12.52 4.01 6.49
C ASP A 35 -11.39 3.27 5.78
N VAL A 36 -11.70 2.51 4.73
CA VAL A 36 -10.69 1.82 3.91
C VAL A 36 -9.70 2.83 3.34
N GLN A 37 -10.19 3.96 2.82
CA GLN A 37 -9.32 5.02 2.33
C GLN A 37 -8.46 5.59 3.46
N PHE A 38 -9.02 5.84 4.64
CA PHE A 38 -8.25 6.41 5.75
C PHE A 38 -7.30 5.43 6.43
N VAL A 39 -7.58 4.14 6.47
CA VAL A 39 -6.79 3.14 7.21
C VAL A 39 -5.74 2.49 6.32
N LEU A 40 -6.06 2.31 5.05
CA LEU A 40 -5.20 1.59 4.10
C LEU A 40 -4.46 2.54 3.16
N ILE A 41 -5.09 3.62 2.70
CA ILE A 41 -4.60 4.45 1.59
C ILE A 41 -4.05 5.80 2.10
N GLY A 42 -2.90 6.23 1.60
CA GLY A 42 -2.32 7.53 1.92
C GLY A 42 -1.14 7.47 2.89
N SER A 43 -0.68 8.64 3.32
CA SER A 43 0.51 8.78 4.15
C SER A 43 0.29 8.22 5.56
N SER A 44 1.28 7.48 6.05
CA SER A 44 1.31 6.78 7.35
C SER A 44 0.28 5.66 7.54
N ARG A 45 -0.19 5.02 6.45
CA ARG A 45 -1.23 3.98 6.45
C ARG A 45 -0.71 2.58 6.15
N ALA A 46 -1.56 1.56 6.26
CA ALA A 46 -1.16 0.16 6.13
C ALA A 46 -0.42 -0.13 4.82
N LEU A 47 -0.91 0.40 3.69
CA LEU A 47 -0.30 0.16 2.38
C LEU A 47 1.12 0.73 2.28
N GLN A 48 1.39 1.87 2.92
CA GLN A 48 2.75 2.43 2.95
C GLN A 48 3.73 1.57 3.76
N GLY A 49 3.24 0.89 4.80
CA GLY A 49 4.07 0.02 5.62
C GLY A 49 4.39 -1.33 4.96
N LEU A 50 3.68 -1.72 3.90
CA LEU A 50 3.94 -2.99 3.21
C LEU A 50 5.29 -2.95 2.49
N LEU A 51 6.19 -3.86 2.87
CA LEU A 51 7.40 -4.10 2.09
C LEU A 51 7.06 -4.79 0.78
N PRO A 52 7.92 -4.66 -0.26
CA PRO A 52 7.70 -5.35 -1.52
C PRO A 52 7.49 -6.86 -1.35
N ARG A 53 6.64 -7.42 -2.22
CA ARG A 53 6.22 -8.83 -2.25
C ARG A 53 5.40 -9.28 -1.03
N ARG A 54 4.75 -8.33 -0.35
CA ARG A 54 3.79 -8.57 0.73
C ARG A 54 2.40 -8.16 0.30
N HIS A 55 1.40 -8.65 1.02
CA HIS A 55 0.02 -8.57 0.60
C HIS A 55 -0.89 -7.87 1.59
N LEU A 56 -1.79 -7.06 1.04
CA LEU A 56 -2.94 -6.49 1.76
C LEU A 56 -4.21 -7.20 1.32
N VAL A 57 -5.01 -7.66 2.28
CA VAL A 57 -6.32 -8.25 2.04
C VAL A 57 -7.37 -7.44 2.78
N ASP A 58 -8.13 -6.63 2.04
CA ASP A 58 -9.28 -5.93 2.61
C ASP A 58 -10.53 -6.80 2.52
N MET A 59 -11.19 -6.98 3.66
CA MET A 59 -12.41 -7.78 3.82
C MET A 59 -13.64 -6.89 4.09
N THR A 60 -13.49 -5.58 3.93
CA THR A 60 -14.58 -4.62 4.13
C THR A 60 -15.56 -4.68 2.96
N THR A 61 -16.86 -4.64 3.24
CA THR A 61 -17.86 -4.47 2.18
C THR A 61 -17.78 -3.03 1.66
N SER A 62 -17.25 -2.86 0.45
CA SER A 62 -17.06 -1.56 -0.21
C SER A 62 -17.44 -1.60 -1.69
N ASP A 63 -17.35 -0.44 -2.34
CA ASP A 63 -17.49 -0.35 -3.79
C ASP A 63 -16.38 -1.17 -4.50
N PRO A 64 -16.70 -1.95 -5.56
CA PRO A 64 -15.69 -2.72 -6.31
C PRO A 64 -14.56 -1.88 -6.89
N SER A 65 -14.81 -0.61 -7.23
CA SER A 65 -13.78 0.31 -7.74
C SER A 65 -12.67 0.53 -6.73
N LEU A 66 -12.98 0.55 -5.43
CA LEU A 66 -12.00 0.73 -4.36
C LEU A 66 -11.07 -0.49 -4.25
N ALA A 67 -11.59 -1.70 -4.43
CA ALA A 67 -10.79 -2.91 -4.45
C ALA A 67 -9.78 -2.94 -5.62
N VAL A 68 -10.22 -2.50 -6.80
CA VAL A 68 -9.34 -2.33 -7.98
C VAL A 68 -8.26 -1.28 -7.71
N GLU A 69 -8.63 -0.17 -7.09
CA GLU A 69 -7.72 0.92 -6.72
C GLU A 69 -6.63 0.46 -5.74
N LEU A 70 -7.03 -0.31 -4.72
CA LEU A 70 -6.12 -0.92 -3.76
C LEU A 70 -5.15 -1.87 -4.45
N LYS A 71 -5.66 -2.73 -5.34
CA LYS A 71 -4.82 -3.67 -6.09
C LYS A 71 -3.80 -2.96 -6.96
N MET A 72 -4.22 -1.91 -7.66
CA MET A 72 -3.34 -1.12 -8.52
C MET A 72 -2.22 -0.46 -7.72
N ARG A 73 -2.53 0.10 -6.53
CA ARG A 73 -1.51 0.72 -5.68
C ARG A 73 -0.54 -0.28 -5.06
N GLU A 74 -1.03 -1.44 -4.63
CA GLU A 74 -0.19 -2.56 -4.14
C GLU A 74 0.80 -3.00 -5.23
N GLN A 75 0.32 -3.18 -6.47
CA GLN A 75 1.17 -3.53 -7.62
C GLN A 75 2.23 -2.47 -7.90
N LEU A 76 1.85 -1.19 -7.88
CA LEU A 76 2.79 -0.08 -8.06
C LEU A 76 3.92 -0.09 -7.02
N GLN A 77 3.64 -0.43 -5.76
CA GLN A 77 4.68 -0.57 -4.73
C GLN A 77 5.57 -1.80 -4.94
N ASN A 78 4.98 -2.92 -5.38
CA ASN A 78 5.69 -4.17 -5.62
C ASN A 78 6.58 -4.13 -6.89
N ASP A 79 6.20 -3.34 -7.88
CA ASP A 79 6.89 -3.20 -9.17
C ASP A 79 8.01 -2.13 -9.14
N LEU A 80 8.17 -1.37 -8.04
CA LEU A 80 9.24 -0.38 -7.93
C LEU A 80 10.63 -1.07 -7.87
N PRO A 81 11.56 -0.73 -8.79
CA PRO A 81 12.92 -1.28 -8.77
C PRO A 81 13.63 -0.95 -7.46
N ARG A 82 14.22 -1.98 -6.81
CA ARG A 82 14.90 -1.87 -5.51
C ARG A 82 16.02 -0.83 -5.49
N ASP A 83 16.58 -0.51 -6.65
CA ASP A 83 17.72 0.38 -6.82
C ASP A 83 17.34 1.84 -7.05
N PHE A 84 16.04 2.19 -7.10
CA PHE A 84 15.61 3.55 -7.39
C PHE A 84 16.05 4.53 -6.29
N GLU A 85 15.77 4.23 -5.02
CA GLU A 85 16.22 5.03 -3.86
C GLU A 85 17.76 5.01 -3.68
N SER A 86 18.42 3.90 -4.00
CA SER A 86 19.89 3.81 -3.98
C SER A 86 20.53 4.29 -5.30
N SER A 87 19.74 4.82 -6.23
CA SER A 87 20.22 5.14 -7.56
C SER A 87 21.06 6.42 -7.47
N PRO A 88 22.31 6.42 -7.95
CA PRO A 88 23.11 7.65 -8.08
C PRO A 88 22.50 8.67 -9.06
N PHE A 89 21.39 8.33 -9.72
CA PHE A 89 20.61 9.25 -10.55
C PHE A 89 19.53 10.01 -9.77
N LEU A 90 19.03 9.51 -8.63
CA LEU A 90 17.90 10.14 -7.94
C LEU A 90 18.27 11.47 -7.29
N GLY A 91 19.49 11.59 -6.76
CA GLY A 91 20.01 12.86 -6.22
C GLY A 91 20.11 13.99 -7.26
N ARG A 92 19.98 13.68 -8.57
CA ARG A 92 20.02 14.64 -9.67
C ARG A 92 18.65 14.91 -10.32
N LEU A 93 17.62 14.13 -10.01
CA LEU A 93 16.29 14.33 -10.57
C LEU A 93 15.55 15.40 -9.77
N ARG A 94 15.38 16.60 -10.36
CA ARG A 94 14.46 17.60 -9.81
C ARG A 94 13.04 17.01 -9.78
N GLN A 95 12.29 17.28 -8.70
CA GLN A 95 10.92 16.77 -8.45
C GLN A 95 9.97 16.69 -9.68
N PRO A 96 9.98 17.63 -10.65
CA PRO A 96 9.13 17.51 -11.85
C PRO A 96 9.40 16.26 -12.71
N SER A 97 10.65 15.78 -12.74
CA SER A 97 11.05 14.61 -13.53
C SER A 97 10.64 13.28 -12.90
N LEU A 98 10.48 13.25 -11.57
CA LEU A 98 9.97 12.09 -10.83
C LEU A 98 8.47 11.87 -11.13
N LEU A 99 7.69 12.96 -11.19
CA LEU A 99 6.29 12.92 -11.60
C LEU A 99 6.13 12.41 -13.04
N LEU A 100 7.03 12.79 -13.95
CA LEU A 100 7.02 12.32 -15.35
C LEU A 100 7.34 10.82 -15.45
N TYR A 101 8.25 10.31 -14.62
CA TYR A 101 8.55 8.89 -14.54
C TYR A 101 7.34 8.11 -14.00
N GLN A 102 6.78 8.54 -12.86
CA GLN A 102 5.57 7.92 -12.31
C GLN A 102 4.41 7.93 -13.31
N ARG A 103 4.20 9.05 -14.02
CA ARG A 103 3.21 9.16 -15.10
C ARG A 103 3.49 8.20 -16.26
N SER A 104 4.75 8.02 -16.65
CA SER A 104 5.14 7.11 -17.74
C SER A 104 4.95 5.64 -17.38
N VAL A 105 5.29 5.24 -16.15
CA VAL A 105 5.07 3.88 -15.64
C VAL A 105 3.57 3.57 -15.56
N ILE A 106 2.77 4.50 -15.02
CA ILE A 106 1.31 4.37 -14.97
C ILE A 106 0.71 4.25 -16.37
N LYS A 107 1.19 5.05 -17.34
CA LYS A 107 0.72 4.99 -18.74
C LYS A 107 1.07 3.64 -19.39
N LEU A 108 2.27 3.12 -19.15
CA LEU A 108 2.70 1.82 -19.67
C LEU A 108 1.92 0.64 -19.06
N GLN A 109 1.58 0.70 -17.78
CA GLN A 109 0.76 -0.33 -17.14
C GLN A 109 -0.70 -0.30 -17.63
N LYS A 110 -1.30 0.88 -17.86
CA LYS A 110 -2.64 0.98 -18.47
C LYS A 110 -2.69 0.34 -19.86
N VAL A 111 -1.67 0.59 -20.69
CA VAL A 111 -1.53 -0.05 -22.02
C VAL A 111 -1.41 -1.57 -21.93
N LYS A 112 -0.67 -2.10 -20.94
CA LYS A 112 -0.58 -3.57 -20.71
C LYS A 112 -1.88 -4.19 -20.19
N LEU A 113 -2.72 -3.42 -19.51
CA LEU A 113 -3.98 -3.86 -18.92
C LEU A 113 -5.20 -3.65 -19.85
N GLY A 114 -5.00 -3.08 -21.05
CA GLY A 114 -6.06 -2.98 -22.06
C GLY A 114 -7.10 -1.88 -21.81
N PHE A 115 -6.75 -0.84 -21.07
CA PHE A 115 -7.58 0.37 -20.88
C PHE A 115 -6.96 1.60 -21.55
#